data_AF-A0A6I9LXT3-F1
#
_entry.id   AF-A0A6I9LXT3-F1
#
_cell.length_a   1.000
_cell.length_b   1.000
_cell.length_c   1.000
_cell.angle_alpha   90.00
_cell.angle_beta   90.00
_cell.angle_gamma   90.00
#
_symmetry.space_group_name_H-M   'P 1'
#
loop_
_entity.id
_entity.type
_entity.pdbx_description
1 polymer ?
#
loop_
_entity_poly.entity_id
_entity_poly.type
_entity_poly.pdbx_seq_one_letter_code
_entity_poly.pdbx_strand_id
1 'polypeptide(L)'
;MLFWTALSLALSLRLALARSSVERSATASAPHGDLLFLLDSSASVSHYEFSRVREFVGQLVSAMPFGPEAVRASLVHVGSQPYTEFTFDQYSSGQAVQDAIRVASQRMGDTNTGLALAYAKEQLFAEEAGARLGVPKVLVWVTDGGSSDPVGPPMQELKDLGVIVFIVSTGRGNLLELLAAASAPAEKHLHFVDVDDLHIIAPELQDSITDAMRPQQLRASEVMSSGFRLSWPPLLTADSGYYVLELVPSDKLAATRRQQLPGNATSWIWTDLNPDTDYEVALLPESNVRLLRPQHVRVRTLQEEAGPECIIISHTRPRSLRISWAPALGPDSTLGYHIQLGPLRGGSLQRVEVPPGHNSTTIQGLTPGTTYLVTVTAAFRSGRERALSAKACTASGERTRVPQSVRPEARPPEP
;
A
#
# COMPACT_ATOMS: atom_id res chain seq x y z
N MET A 1 3.50 32.68 -32.28
CA MET A 1 2.56 31.75 -31.62
C MET A 1 3.03 30.28 -31.62
N LEU A 2 4.33 29.97 -31.77
CA LEU A 2 4.82 28.58 -31.89
C LEU A 2 5.80 28.13 -30.78
N PHE A 3 6.19 29.02 -29.85
CA PHE A 3 7.10 28.67 -28.74
C PHE A 3 6.39 28.16 -27.48
N TRP A 4 5.07 28.32 -27.36
CA TRP A 4 4.30 27.95 -26.17
C TRP A 4 3.75 26.52 -26.18
N THR A 5 3.65 25.87 -27.35
CA THR A 5 3.23 24.47 -27.45
C THR A 5 4.38 23.51 -27.10
N ALA A 6 5.63 23.85 -27.42
CA ALA A 6 6.77 22.97 -27.21
C ALA A 6 7.17 22.80 -25.72
N LEU A 7 7.03 23.84 -24.90
CA LEU A 7 7.40 23.78 -23.47
C LEU A 7 6.34 23.03 -22.64
N SER A 8 5.07 23.16 -23.00
CA SER A 8 3.96 22.42 -22.39
C SER A 8 4.01 20.93 -22.77
N LEU A 9 4.43 20.60 -24.00
CA LEU A 9 4.64 19.22 -24.45
C LEU A 9 5.85 18.55 -23.78
N ALA A 10 6.96 19.28 -23.59
CA ALA A 10 8.16 18.74 -22.96
C ALA A 10 7.97 18.48 -21.46
N LEU A 11 7.15 19.30 -20.78
CA LEU A 11 6.81 19.11 -19.37
C LEU A 11 5.84 17.94 -19.18
N SER A 12 4.85 17.80 -20.07
CA SER A 12 3.91 16.67 -20.05
C SER A 12 4.58 15.34 -20.43
N LEU A 13 5.57 15.33 -21.34
CA LEU A 13 6.35 14.11 -21.65
C LEU A 13 7.25 13.70 -20.48
N ARG A 14 7.88 14.65 -19.76
CA ARG A 14 8.69 14.33 -18.58
C ARG A 14 7.85 13.83 -17.39
N LEU A 15 6.63 14.35 -17.20
CA LEU A 15 5.69 13.81 -16.20
C LEU A 15 5.10 12.45 -16.61
N ALA A 16 4.87 12.20 -17.90
CA ALA A 16 4.42 10.88 -18.39
C ALA A 16 5.51 9.81 -18.26
N LEU A 17 6.77 10.18 -18.55
CA LEU A 17 7.92 9.29 -18.37
C LEU A 17 8.23 9.04 -16.89
N ALA A 18 8.08 10.05 -16.02
CA ALA A 18 8.21 9.88 -14.56
C ALA A 18 7.07 9.03 -13.96
N ARG A 19 5.83 9.18 -14.44
CA ARG A 19 4.71 8.29 -14.08
C ARG A 19 4.96 6.86 -14.55
N SER A 20 5.50 6.67 -15.76
CA SER A 20 5.82 5.33 -16.26
C SER A 20 6.98 4.65 -15.52
N SER A 21 7.93 5.42 -14.97
CA SER A 21 9.02 4.87 -14.14
C SER A 21 8.60 4.61 -12.69
N VAL A 22 7.64 5.37 -12.16
CA VAL A 22 7.09 5.17 -10.81
C VAL A 22 6.03 4.06 -10.79
N GLU A 23 5.27 3.87 -11.87
CA GLU A 23 4.35 2.73 -12.03
C GLU A 23 5.07 1.40 -12.28
N ARG A 24 6.35 1.42 -12.69
CA ARG A 24 7.15 0.21 -12.90
C ARG A 24 7.93 -0.28 -11.68
N SER A 25 7.73 0.31 -10.50
CA SER A 25 8.33 -0.19 -9.26
C SER A 25 7.39 -0.11 -8.05
N ALA A 26 6.11 -0.38 -8.25
CA ALA A 26 5.42 -1.22 -7.27
C ALA A 26 5.83 -2.67 -7.59
N THR A 27 7.10 -3.04 -7.30
CA THR A 27 7.50 -4.44 -7.28
C THR A 27 6.45 -5.18 -6.47
N ALA A 28 5.68 -6.06 -7.11
CA ALA A 28 4.89 -7.04 -6.39
C ALA A 28 5.85 -7.64 -5.36
N SER A 29 5.52 -7.51 -4.08
CA SER A 29 6.43 -7.96 -3.03
C SER A 29 6.68 -9.45 -3.29
N ALA A 30 7.96 -9.82 -3.35
CA ALA A 30 8.34 -11.19 -3.64
C ALA A 30 7.63 -12.13 -2.64
N PRO A 31 7.16 -13.30 -3.09
CA PRO A 31 6.54 -14.25 -2.18
C PRO A 31 7.54 -14.62 -1.08
N HIS A 32 7.05 -14.67 0.15
CA HIS A 32 7.81 -15.06 1.33
C HIS A 32 6.89 -15.85 2.24
N GLY A 33 7.39 -16.91 2.85
CA GLY A 33 6.55 -17.81 3.63
C GLY A 33 7.17 -19.18 3.81
N ASP A 34 6.52 -19.99 4.64
CA ASP A 34 6.93 -21.34 4.95
C ASP A 34 6.00 -22.32 4.20
N LEU A 35 6.55 -23.08 3.26
CA LEU A 35 5.85 -24.03 2.40
C LEU A 35 6.15 -25.48 2.82
N LEU A 36 5.17 -26.16 3.40
CA LEU A 36 5.28 -27.56 3.77
C LEU A 36 4.65 -28.46 2.70
N PHE A 37 5.40 -29.46 2.24
CA PHE A 37 4.87 -30.57 1.45
C PHE A 37 4.59 -31.77 2.34
N LEU A 38 3.36 -32.25 2.33
CA LEU A 38 2.93 -33.49 2.97
C LEU A 38 2.63 -34.52 1.87
N LEU A 39 3.53 -35.49 1.70
CA LEU A 39 3.45 -36.43 0.59
C LEU A 39 3.03 -37.82 1.07
N ASP A 40 1.97 -38.34 0.49
CA ASP A 40 1.58 -39.73 0.69
C ASP A 40 2.63 -40.67 0.11
N SER A 41 3.25 -41.45 0.99
CA SER A 41 4.29 -42.41 0.66
C SER A 41 3.97 -43.79 1.20
N SER A 42 2.70 -44.01 1.54
CA SER A 42 2.16 -45.26 2.05
C SER A 42 2.20 -46.38 0.99
N ALA A 43 1.79 -47.59 1.40
CA ALA A 43 1.77 -48.75 0.53
C ALA A 43 0.63 -48.77 -0.50
N SER A 44 -0.39 -47.90 -0.36
CA SER A 44 -1.45 -47.77 -1.37
C SER A 44 -0.97 -47.06 -2.63
N VAL A 45 -0.01 -46.15 -2.48
CA VAL A 45 0.65 -45.45 -3.58
C VAL A 45 1.65 -46.39 -4.27
N SER A 46 1.55 -46.58 -5.58
CA SER A 46 2.55 -47.34 -6.32
C SER A 46 3.87 -46.57 -6.45
N HIS A 47 4.97 -47.30 -6.69
CA HIS A 47 6.28 -46.66 -6.94
C HIS A 47 6.25 -45.69 -8.13
N TYR A 48 5.44 -46.01 -9.14
CA TYR A 48 5.22 -45.15 -10.30
C TYR A 48 4.52 -43.85 -9.90
N GLU A 49 3.41 -43.94 -9.18
CA GLU A 49 2.66 -42.77 -8.71
C GLU A 49 3.52 -41.88 -7.81
N PHE A 50 4.27 -42.46 -6.87
CA PHE A 50 5.18 -41.71 -6.04
C PHE A 50 6.25 -40.99 -6.86
N SER A 51 6.82 -41.64 -7.89
CA SER A 51 7.80 -41.01 -8.77
C SER A 51 7.21 -39.81 -9.52
N ARG A 52 5.96 -39.90 -9.98
CA ARG A 52 5.24 -38.79 -10.63
C ARG A 52 4.95 -37.65 -9.67
N VAL A 53 4.49 -37.95 -8.45
CA VAL A 53 4.27 -36.96 -7.38
C VAL A 53 5.57 -36.23 -7.04
N ARG A 54 6.69 -36.95 -6.91
CA ARG A 54 8.00 -36.35 -6.66
C ARG A 54 8.44 -35.40 -7.77
N GLU A 55 8.24 -35.78 -9.03
CA GLU A 55 8.51 -34.91 -10.17
C GLU A 55 7.64 -33.65 -10.15
N PHE A 56 6.34 -33.81 -9.91
CA PHE A 56 5.38 -32.72 -9.77
C PHE A 56 5.75 -31.73 -8.67
N VAL A 57 6.12 -32.21 -7.48
CA VAL A 57 6.58 -31.35 -6.37
C VAL A 57 7.87 -30.60 -6.76
N GLY A 58 8.78 -31.25 -7.48
CA GLY A 58 9.95 -30.62 -8.08
C GLY A 58 9.60 -29.47 -9.05
N GLN A 59 8.57 -29.67 -9.88
CA GLN A 59 8.06 -28.63 -10.80
C GLN A 59 7.48 -27.43 -10.02
N LEU A 60 6.69 -27.67 -8.97
CA LEU A 60 6.09 -26.61 -8.14
C LEU A 60 7.15 -25.69 -7.53
N VAL A 61 8.27 -26.24 -7.07
CA VAL A 61 9.32 -25.44 -6.41
C VAL A 61 10.28 -24.79 -7.41
N SER A 62 10.28 -25.18 -8.69
CA SER A 62 11.33 -24.80 -9.65
C SER A 62 11.51 -23.30 -9.86
N ALA A 63 10.43 -22.51 -9.82
CA ALA A 63 10.42 -21.08 -10.08
C ALA A 63 10.25 -20.21 -8.81
N MET A 64 10.21 -20.82 -7.62
CA MET A 64 9.99 -20.09 -6.37
C MET A 64 11.28 -19.46 -5.83
N PRO A 65 11.22 -18.24 -5.26
CA PRO A 65 12.40 -17.58 -4.69
C PRO A 65 12.69 -18.15 -3.30
N PHE A 66 13.49 -19.20 -3.23
CA PHE A 66 13.95 -19.76 -1.97
C PHE A 66 15.06 -18.93 -1.34
N GLY A 67 14.97 -18.73 -0.02
CA GLY A 67 15.98 -18.02 0.74
C GLY A 67 15.54 -17.78 2.19
N PRO A 68 16.48 -17.39 3.07
CA PRO A 68 16.22 -17.20 4.49
C PRO A 68 15.13 -16.15 4.78
N GLU A 69 15.07 -15.09 3.96
CA GLU A 69 14.07 -14.01 4.03
C GLU A 69 12.95 -14.12 2.97
N ALA A 70 12.93 -15.22 2.20
CA ALA A 70 11.99 -15.43 1.10
C ALA A 70 11.13 -16.67 1.40
N VAL A 71 10.94 -17.58 0.43
CA VAL A 71 10.27 -18.87 0.66
C VAL A 71 11.24 -19.84 1.35
N ARG A 72 10.75 -20.55 2.37
CA ARG A 72 11.42 -21.71 2.97
C ARG A 72 10.55 -22.94 2.72
N ALA A 73 11.15 -24.10 2.49
CA ALA A 73 10.42 -25.34 2.26
C ALA A 73 10.75 -26.40 3.32
N SER A 74 9.75 -27.22 3.63
CA SER A 74 9.88 -28.44 4.42
C SER A 74 9.14 -29.56 3.69
N LEU A 75 9.57 -30.81 3.87
CA LEU A 75 8.92 -31.98 3.27
C LEU A 75 8.83 -33.11 4.29
N VAL A 76 7.62 -33.66 4.42
CA VAL A 76 7.32 -34.79 5.30
C VAL A 76 6.48 -35.83 4.57
N HIS A 77 6.79 -37.09 4.84
CA HIS A 77 6.10 -38.24 4.26
C HIS A 77 5.01 -38.75 5.21
N VAL A 78 3.84 -39.07 4.65
CA VAL A 78 2.81 -39.88 5.30
C VAL A 78 3.16 -41.36 5.15
N GLY A 79 2.97 -42.12 6.23
CA GLY A 79 3.28 -43.54 6.36
C GLY A 79 2.73 -44.07 7.69
N SER A 80 3.20 -45.24 8.16
CA SER A 80 2.88 -45.72 9.51
C SER A 80 3.38 -44.75 10.60
N GLN A 81 4.49 -44.06 10.34
CA GLN A 81 5.04 -42.96 11.14
C GLN A 81 5.46 -41.83 10.20
N PRO A 82 5.26 -40.54 10.58
CA PRO A 82 5.73 -39.43 9.76
C PRO A 82 7.25 -39.45 9.68
N TYR A 83 7.78 -39.25 8.47
CA TYR A 83 9.21 -39.14 8.22
C TYR A 83 9.53 -37.78 7.60
N THR A 84 10.40 -37.00 8.24
CA THR A 84 10.82 -35.69 7.72
C THR A 84 11.99 -35.87 6.75
N GLU A 85 11.81 -35.45 5.50
CA GLU A 85 12.89 -35.45 4.50
C GLU A 85 13.82 -34.25 4.71
N PHE A 86 13.25 -33.07 4.99
CA PHE A 86 13.99 -31.88 5.42
C PHE A 86 13.10 -30.85 6.13
N THR A 87 13.71 -30.02 7.00
CA THR A 87 13.08 -28.91 7.73
C THR A 87 13.21 -27.56 7.01
N PHE A 88 12.53 -26.52 7.50
CA PHE A 88 12.46 -25.21 6.83
C PHE A 88 13.80 -24.46 6.75
N ASP A 89 14.70 -24.70 7.70
CA ASP A 89 16.01 -24.06 7.81
C ASP A 89 17.15 -24.88 7.18
N GLN A 90 16.88 -26.10 6.73
CA GLN A 90 17.92 -27.01 6.20
C GLN A 90 18.50 -26.53 4.87
N TYR A 91 17.69 -25.93 4.00
CA TYR A 91 18.11 -25.48 2.67
C TYR A 91 17.76 -24.02 2.42
N SER A 92 18.73 -23.27 1.88
CA SER A 92 18.61 -21.83 1.60
C SER A 92 18.58 -21.48 0.11
N SER A 93 18.56 -22.49 -0.78
CA SER A 93 18.51 -22.28 -2.24
C SER A 93 17.54 -23.24 -2.91
N GLY A 94 16.88 -22.77 -3.98
CA GLY A 94 15.90 -23.56 -4.72
C GLY A 94 16.50 -24.80 -5.37
N GLN A 95 17.76 -24.73 -5.81
CA GLN A 95 18.46 -25.89 -6.37
C GLN A 95 18.64 -26.99 -5.31
N ALA A 96 19.04 -26.64 -4.08
CA ALA A 96 19.21 -27.62 -3.01
C ALA A 96 17.87 -28.27 -2.61
N VAL A 97 16.79 -27.49 -2.58
CA VAL A 97 15.43 -28.02 -2.36
C VAL A 97 15.01 -28.99 -3.47
N GLN A 98 15.23 -28.63 -4.74
CA GLN A 98 14.95 -29.50 -5.88
C GLN A 98 15.78 -30.80 -5.85
N ASP A 99 17.05 -30.71 -5.48
CA ASP A 99 17.95 -31.85 -5.38
C ASP A 99 17.50 -32.82 -4.28
N ALA A 100 17.09 -32.28 -3.12
CA ALA A 100 16.54 -33.07 -2.02
C ALA A 100 15.22 -33.75 -2.40
N ILE A 101 14.28 -33.03 -3.02
CA ILE A 101 13.02 -33.61 -3.51
C ILE A 101 13.30 -34.74 -4.51
N ARG A 102 14.22 -34.53 -5.46
CA ARG A 102 14.52 -35.49 -6.52
C ARG A 102 15.05 -36.84 -6.01
N VAL A 103 15.74 -36.86 -4.88
CA VAL A 103 16.28 -38.09 -4.28
C VAL A 103 15.38 -38.68 -3.18
N ALA A 104 14.31 -37.99 -2.79
CA ALA A 104 13.34 -38.47 -1.82
C ALA A 104 12.78 -39.84 -2.25
N SER A 105 12.67 -40.75 -1.29
CA SER A 105 12.29 -42.15 -1.52
C SER A 105 11.00 -42.50 -0.79
N GLN A 106 10.15 -43.30 -1.45
CA GLN A 106 8.92 -43.80 -0.86
C GLN A 106 9.23 -44.64 0.38
N ARG A 107 8.43 -44.46 1.44
CA ARG A 107 8.67 -45.08 2.76
C ARG A 107 7.84 -46.34 2.99
N MET A 108 6.75 -46.52 2.26
CA MET A 108 5.77 -47.59 2.44
C MET A 108 5.12 -47.55 3.84
N GLY A 109 4.23 -48.51 4.10
CA GLY A 109 3.51 -48.63 5.38
C GLY A 109 2.05 -48.18 5.27
N ASP A 110 1.45 -47.92 6.43
CA ASP A 110 0.05 -47.49 6.54
C ASP A 110 -0.11 -46.03 6.10
N THR A 111 -1.35 -45.55 6.01
CA THR A 111 -1.68 -44.18 5.59
C THR A 111 -2.17 -43.36 6.78
N ASN A 112 -1.31 -43.12 7.78
CA ASN A 112 -1.68 -42.36 8.99
C ASN A 112 -1.53 -40.84 8.75
N THR A 113 -2.45 -40.25 8.00
CA THR A 113 -2.41 -38.82 7.63
C THR A 113 -2.69 -37.92 8.83
N GLY A 114 -3.63 -38.29 9.70
CA GLY A 114 -3.97 -37.51 10.90
C GLY A 114 -2.75 -37.32 11.81
N LEU A 115 -2.00 -38.41 12.04
CA LEU A 115 -0.75 -38.41 12.78
C LEU A 115 0.30 -37.49 12.12
N ALA A 116 0.44 -37.56 10.80
CA ALA A 116 1.40 -36.73 10.07
C ALA A 116 1.03 -35.23 10.12
N LEU A 117 -0.26 -34.89 10.10
CA LEU A 117 -0.74 -33.51 10.27
C LEU A 117 -0.50 -32.98 11.68
N ALA A 118 -0.75 -33.79 12.71
CA ALA A 118 -0.44 -33.44 14.09
C ALA A 118 1.07 -33.20 14.27
N TYR A 119 1.90 -34.09 13.71
CA TYR A 119 3.35 -33.93 13.69
C TYR A 119 3.79 -32.66 12.94
N ALA A 120 3.20 -32.37 11.78
CA ALA A 120 3.50 -31.15 11.02
C ALA A 120 3.25 -29.89 11.84
N LYS A 121 2.11 -29.82 12.55
CA LYS A 121 1.79 -28.72 13.46
C LYS A 121 2.81 -28.60 14.59
N GLU A 122 3.09 -29.69 15.29
CA GLU A 122 3.86 -29.68 16.53
C GLU A 122 5.37 -29.59 16.32
N GLN A 123 5.88 -30.19 15.25
CA GLN A 123 7.32 -30.36 15.04
C GLN A 123 7.85 -29.55 13.87
N LEU A 124 7.08 -29.39 12.78
CA LEU A 124 7.57 -28.72 11.57
C LEU A 124 7.24 -27.24 11.54
N PHE A 125 6.02 -26.85 11.96
CA PHE A 125 5.65 -25.44 12.09
C PHE A 125 6.14 -24.78 13.39
N ALA A 126 7.01 -25.47 14.13
CA ALA A 126 7.71 -24.96 15.30
C ALA A 126 8.97 -24.16 14.90
N GLU A 127 9.37 -23.18 15.72
CA GLU A 127 10.54 -22.33 15.45
C GLU A 127 11.85 -23.16 15.42
N GLU A 128 11.89 -24.25 16.19
CA GLU A 128 13.00 -25.19 16.28
C GLU A 128 13.27 -25.92 14.95
N ALA A 129 12.26 -26.05 14.09
CA ALA A 129 12.38 -26.61 12.74
C ALA A 129 12.52 -25.51 11.66
N GLY A 130 12.78 -24.27 12.07
CA GLY A 130 13.05 -23.15 11.16
C GLY A 130 11.80 -22.44 10.65
N ALA A 131 10.60 -22.78 11.14
CA ALA A 131 9.38 -22.08 10.80
C ALA A 131 9.38 -20.67 11.41
N ARG A 132 8.92 -19.68 10.64
CA ARG A 132 8.98 -18.27 11.06
C ARG A 132 7.64 -17.82 11.62
N LEU A 133 7.69 -17.01 12.68
CA LEU A 133 6.52 -16.30 13.16
C LEU A 133 6.13 -15.20 12.18
N GLY A 134 4.83 -14.92 12.07
CA GLY A 134 4.32 -13.78 11.31
C GLY A 134 4.30 -13.94 9.78
N VAL A 135 5.00 -14.92 9.19
CA VAL A 135 4.98 -15.16 7.73
C VAL A 135 3.81 -16.06 7.30
N PRO A 136 3.35 -15.98 6.03
CA PRO A 136 2.40 -16.93 5.46
C PRO A 136 2.88 -18.38 5.61
N LYS A 137 1.97 -19.28 5.98
CA LYS A 137 2.23 -20.73 6.08
C LYS A 137 1.33 -21.45 5.10
N VAL A 138 1.91 -22.28 4.24
CA VAL A 138 1.19 -23.04 3.23
C VAL A 138 1.51 -24.52 3.40
N LEU A 139 0.49 -25.35 3.35
CA LEU A 139 0.58 -26.80 3.29
C LEU A 139 0.09 -27.26 1.92
N VAL A 140 0.91 -28.03 1.21
CA VAL A 140 0.52 -28.76 0.00
C VAL A 140 0.50 -30.24 0.35
N TRP A 141 -0.70 -30.81 0.42
CA TRP A 141 -0.93 -32.22 0.69
C TRP A 141 -1.21 -32.96 -0.62
N VAL A 142 -0.38 -33.95 -0.94
CA VAL A 142 -0.58 -34.82 -2.11
C VAL A 142 -0.87 -36.24 -1.63
N THR A 143 -2.01 -36.82 -2.04
CA THR A 143 -2.45 -38.15 -1.61
C THR A 143 -3.20 -38.89 -2.71
N ASP A 144 -3.15 -40.23 -2.68
CA ASP A 144 -3.99 -41.10 -3.51
C ASP A 144 -5.38 -41.35 -2.89
N GLY A 145 -5.59 -41.04 -1.60
CA GLY A 145 -6.90 -41.09 -0.98
C GLY A 145 -6.94 -41.23 0.54
N GLY A 146 -7.59 -42.30 1.01
CA GLY A 146 -8.13 -42.39 2.38
C GLY A 146 -7.08 -42.60 3.47
N SER A 147 -7.29 -41.96 4.62
CA SER A 147 -6.47 -42.13 5.81
C SER A 147 -6.92 -43.32 6.66
N SER A 148 -5.97 -43.94 7.38
CA SER A 148 -6.24 -44.99 8.38
C SER A 148 -6.63 -44.43 9.75
N ASP A 149 -6.44 -43.12 9.96
CA ASP A 149 -6.73 -42.39 11.18
C ASP A 149 -7.49 -41.07 10.90
N PRO A 150 -8.13 -40.45 11.90
CA PRO A 150 -8.92 -39.24 11.70
C PRO A 150 -8.09 -38.02 11.25
N VAL A 151 -8.46 -37.46 10.09
CA VAL A 151 -7.80 -36.27 9.49
C VAL A 151 -8.36 -34.96 10.04
N GLY A 152 -9.66 -34.91 10.32
CA GLY A 152 -10.39 -33.68 10.63
C GLY A 152 -9.80 -32.85 11.78
N PRO A 153 -9.64 -33.40 13.00
CA PRO A 153 -9.13 -32.63 14.14
C PRO A 153 -7.75 -31.99 13.91
N PRO A 154 -6.67 -32.73 13.55
CA PRO A 154 -5.36 -32.12 13.35
C PRO A 154 -5.33 -31.15 12.16
N MET A 155 -6.15 -31.38 11.12
CA MET A 155 -6.31 -30.43 10.02
C MET A 155 -6.94 -29.11 10.48
N GLN A 156 -7.97 -29.18 11.34
CA GLN A 156 -8.59 -27.97 11.88
C GLN A 156 -7.60 -27.15 12.69
N GLU A 157 -6.77 -27.80 13.51
CA GLU A 157 -5.74 -27.10 14.29
C GLU A 157 -4.71 -26.38 13.41
N LEU A 158 -4.31 -26.97 12.27
CA LEU A 158 -3.45 -26.30 11.29
C LEU A 158 -4.15 -25.08 10.66
N LYS A 159 -5.44 -25.20 10.32
CA LYS A 159 -6.24 -24.09 9.78
C LYS A 159 -6.40 -22.96 10.81
N ASP A 160 -6.56 -23.29 12.09
CA ASP A 160 -6.64 -22.34 13.19
C ASP A 160 -5.31 -21.59 13.43
N LEU A 161 -4.17 -22.20 13.07
CA LEU A 161 -2.86 -21.52 13.02
C LEU A 161 -2.69 -20.60 11.79
N GLY A 162 -3.70 -20.55 10.91
CA GLY A 162 -3.70 -19.76 9.69
C GLY A 162 -2.86 -20.39 8.58
N VAL A 163 -2.68 -21.72 8.58
CA VAL A 163 -2.07 -22.44 7.46
C VAL A 163 -3.07 -22.52 6.30
N ILE A 164 -2.63 -22.13 5.11
CA ILE A 164 -3.41 -22.26 3.87
C ILE A 164 -3.14 -23.66 3.29
N VAL A 165 -4.19 -24.45 3.09
CA VAL A 165 -4.09 -25.87 2.74
C VAL A 165 -4.53 -26.08 1.30
N PHE A 166 -3.58 -26.49 0.46
CA PHE A 166 -3.80 -27.01 -0.88
C PHE A 166 -3.76 -28.54 -0.84
N ILE A 167 -4.66 -29.20 -1.56
CA ILE A 167 -4.78 -30.64 -1.65
C ILE A 167 -4.78 -31.04 -3.12
N VAL A 168 -3.93 -32.00 -3.46
CA VAL A 168 -3.88 -32.67 -4.75
C VAL A 168 -4.19 -34.15 -4.53
N SER A 169 -5.38 -34.57 -4.94
CA SER A 169 -5.81 -35.97 -4.86
C SER A 169 -5.57 -36.65 -6.20
N THR A 170 -4.71 -37.67 -6.22
CA THR A 170 -4.41 -38.47 -7.42
C THR A 170 -5.26 -39.72 -7.56
N GLY A 171 -6.03 -40.07 -6.53
CA GLY A 171 -6.89 -41.25 -6.54
C GLY A 171 -8.28 -41.00 -5.94
N ARG A 172 -8.84 -42.04 -5.30
CA ARG A 172 -10.23 -42.06 -4.81
C ARG A 172 -10.34 -41.54 -3.37
N GLY A 173 -9.82 -40.35 -3.12
CA GLY A 173 -10.00 -39.67 -1.85
C GLY A 173 -11.49 -39.42 -1.52
N ASN A 174 -11.82 -39.39 -0.23
CA ASN A 174 -13.17 -39.05 0.20
C ASN A 174 -13.42 -37.56 -0.04
N LEU A 175 -14.19 -37.24 -1.07
CA LEU A 175 -14.49 -35.86 -1.48
C LEU A 175 -14.94 -34.97 -0.31
N LEU A 176 -15.78 -35.46 0.59
CA LEU A 176 -16.29 -34.65 1.70
C LEU A 176 -15.20 -34.35 2.74
N GLU A 177 -14.33 -35.32 3.03
CA GLU A 177 -13.19 -35.12 3.93
C GLU A 177 -12.19 -34.13 3.32
N LEU A 178 -11.86 -34.30 2.04
CA LEU A 178 -10.92 -33.42 1.35
C LEU A 178 -11.46 -31.99 1.17
N LEU A 179 -12.75 -31.83 0.89
CA LEU A 179 -13.41 -30.52 0.83
C LEU A 179 -13.37 -29.81 2.20
N ALA A 180 -13.58 -30.54 3.29
CA ALA A 180 -13.49 -29.98 4.63
C ALA A 180 -12.05 -29.61 5.02
N ALA A 181 -11.08 -30.41 4.55
CA ALA A 181 -9.66 -30.21 4.83
C ALA A 181 -9.07 -29.02 4.05
N ALA A 182 -9.39 -28.85 2.76
CA ALA A 182 -8.87 -27.77 1.93
C ALA A 182 -9.26 -26.37 2.47
N SER A 183 -8.46 -25.36 2.13
CA SER A 183 -8.79 -23.96 2.41
C SER A 183 -9.83 -23.41 1.42
N ALA A 184 -10.62 -22.44 1.84
CA ALA A 184 -11.58 -21.77 0.96
C ALA A 184 -10.90 -20.71 0.06
N PRO A 185 -11.35 -20.55 -1.20
CA PRO A 185 -12.39 -21.33 -1.89
C PRO A 185 -11.86 -22.69 -2.37
N ALA A 186 -12.68 -23.74 -2.30
CA ALA A 186 -12.25 -25.12 -2.56
C ALA A 186 -11.79 -25.33 -4.01
N GLU A 187 -12.38 -24.61 -4.97
CA GLU A 187 -12.07 -24.70 -6.39
C GLU A 187 -10.62 -24.29 -6.71
N LYS A 188 -9.98 -23.53 -5.81
CA LYS A 188 -8.58 -23.10 -5.91
C LYS A 188 -7.60 -23.94 -5.12
N HIS A 189 -8.08 -24.72 -4.16
CA HIS A 189 -7.24 -25.40 -3.17
C HIS A 189 -7.43 -26.91 -3.16
N LEU A 190 -8.41 -27.45 -3.88
CA LEU A 190 -8.64 -28.87 -4.00
C LEU A 190 -8.64 -29.26 -5.48
N HIS A 191 -7.69 -30.10 -5.86
CA HIS A 191 -7.54 -30.59 -7.22
C HIS A 191 -7.64 -32.11 -7.24
N PHE A 192 -8.52 -32.63 -8.10
CA PHE A 192 -8.59 -34.06 -8.44
C PHE A 192 -7.99 -34.22 -9.83
N VAL A 193 -6.87 -34.92 -9.91
CA VAL A 193 -6.11 -35.04 -11.16
C VAL A 193 -5.52 -36.44 -11.24
N ASP A 194 -5.55 -37.06 -12.42
CA ASP A 194 -4.83 -38.32 -12.60
C ASP A 194 -3.32 -38.10 -12.39
N VAL A 195 -2.63 -39.11 -11.87
CA VAL A 195 -1.19 -39.02 -11.60
C VAL A 195 -0.36 -38.68 -12.83
N ASP A 196 -0.80 -39.08 -14.02
CA ASP A 196 -0.14 -38.76 -15.29
C ASP A 196 -0.38 -37.31 -15.74
N ASP A 197 -1.47 -36.70 -15.27
CA ASP A 197 -1.93 -35.36 -15.64
C ASP A 197 -1.51 -34.27 -14.64
N LEU A 198 -0.76 -34.61 -13.58
CA LEU A 198 -0.24 -33.66 -12.59
C LEU A 198 0.47 -32.45 -13.21
N HIS A 199 1.17 -32.66 -14.32
CA HIS A 199 1.88 -31.62 -15.06
C HIS A 199 0.94 -30.52 -15.62
N ILE A 200 -0.34 -30.83 -15.83
CA ILE A 200 -1.34 -29.89 -16.36
C ILE A 200 -1.66 -28.81 -15.32
N ILE A 201 -1.79 -29.18 -14.04
CA ILE A 201 -2.16 -28.25 -12.96
C ILE A 201 -0.96 -27.57 -12.32
N ALA A 202 0.26 -28.05 -12.55
CA ALA A 202 1.46 -27.52 -11.91
C ALA A 202 1.64 -26.00 -12.07
N PRO A 203 1.44 -25.39 -13.25
CA PRO A 203 1.58 -23.94 -13.42
C PRO A 203 0.54 -23.15 -12.61
N GLU A 204 -0.73 -23.53 -12.70
CA GLU A 204 -1.82 -22.84 -11.99
C GLU A 204 -1.70 -22.98 -10.47
N LEU A 205 -1.33 -24.18 -10.00
CA LEU A 205 -1.13 -24.43 -8.58
C LEU A 205 0.11 -23.70 -8.06
N GLN A 206 1.21 -23.65 -8.81
CA GLN A 206 2.39 -22.86 -8.46
C GLN A 206 2.04 -21.37 -8.32
N ASP A 207 1.27 -20.82 -9.25
CA ASP A 207 0.81 -19.42 -9.19
C ASP A 207 -0.08 -19.19 -7.97
N SER A 208 -0.99 -20.11 -7.67
CA SER A 208 -1.89 -20.01 -6.52
C SER A 208 -1.15 -20.11 -5.18
N ILE A 209 -0.19 -21.02 -5.05
CA ILE A 209 0.68 -21.14 -3.88
C ILE A 209 1.54 -19.87 -3.71
N THR A 210 2.09 -19.37 -4.82
CA THR A 210 2.90 -18.14 -4.83
C THR A 210 2.07 -16.95 -4.38
N ASP A 211 0.84 -16.81 -4.87
CA ASP A 211 -0.08 -15.74 -4.48
C ASP A 211 -0.47 -15.84 -2.99
N ALA A 212 -0.69 -17.06 -2.48
CA ALA A 212 -0.93 -17.30 -1.05
C ALA A 212 0.26 -16.91 -0.16
N MET A 213 1.49 -16.97 -0.67
CA MET A 213 2.72 -16.54 0.01
C MET A 213 3.13 -15.10 -0.31
N ARG A 214 2.40 -14.40 -1.17
CA ARG A 214 2.63 -12.96 -1.33
C ARG A 214 2.11 -12.26 -0.09
N PRO A 215 2.84 -11.28 0.45
CA PRO A 215 2.28 -10.45 1.49
C PRO A 215 1.10 -9.70 0.86
N GLN A 216 -0.11 -10.10 1.24
CA GLN A 216 -1.29 -9.29 1.03
C GLN A 216 -1.05 -8.02 1.82
N GLN A 217 -0.77 -6.93 1.12
CA GLN A 217 -0.22 -5.72 1.73
C GLN A 217 -1.24 -4.61 1.69
N LEU A 218 -1.61 -4.17 2.88
CA LEU A 218 -2.18 -2.87 3.16
C LEU A 218 -1.17 -1.82 2.69
N ARG A 219 -1.61 -0.94 1.80
CA ARG A 219 -0.78 0.12 1.22
C ARG A 219 -1.37 1.47 1.52
N ALA A 220 -0.51 2.39 1.92
CA ALA A 220 -0.82 3.80 2.00
C ALA A 220 -0.41 4.52 0.71
N SER A 221 -1.24 5.46 0.29
CA SER A 221 -1.10 6.28 -0.91
C SER A 221 -1.71 7.65 -0.66
N GLU A 222 -1.51 8.60 -1.58
CA GLU A 222 -2.07 9.96 -1.48
C GLU A 222 -1.84 10.59 -0.10
N VAL A 223 -0.61 10.49 0.42
CA VAL A 223 -0.27 10.98 1.75
C VAL A 223 -0.29 12.50 1.77
N MET A 224 -1.08 13.06 2.69
CA MET A 224 -1.28 14.49 2.90
C MET A 224 -0.82 14.91 4.30
N SER A 225 -0.86 16.22 4.58
CA SER A 225 -0.54 16.75 5.90
C SER A 225 -1.60 16.41 6.96
N SER A 226 -2.82 16.09 6.56
CA SER A 226 -3.94 15.81 7.48
C SER A 226 -4.62 14.46 7.22
N GLY A 227 -4.00 13.58 6.43
CA GLY A 227 -4.64 12.33 6.03
C GLY A 227 -3.85 11.51 5.02
N PHE A 228 -4.37 10.34 4.68
CA PHE A 228 -3.85 9.48 3.61
C PHE A 228 -4.90 8.45 3.19
N ARG A 229 -4.75 7.89 1.99
CA ARG A 229 -5.58 6.80 1.46
C ARG A 229 -4.92 5.45 1.74
N LEU A 230 -5.70 4.51 2.24
CA LEU A 230 -5.37 3.10 2.37
C LEU A 230 -6.03 2.29 1.26
N SER A 231 -5.35 1.24 0.82
CA SER A 231 -5.86 0.25 -0.13
C SER A 231 -5.32 -1.14 0.20
N TRP A 232 -6.13 -2.18 -0.05
CA TRP A 232 -5.77 -3.57 0.20
C TRP A 232 -6.49 -4.49 -0.80
N PRO A 233 -5.99 -5.73 -1.03
CA PRO A 233 -6.66 -6.69 -1.90
C PRO A 233 -8.04 -7.10 -1.34
N PRO A 234 -8.98 -7.59 -2.17
CA PRO A 234 -10.29 -8.05 -1.71
C PRO A 234 -10.15 -9.39 -0.96
N LEU A 235 -9.87 -9.35 0.34
CA LEU A 235 -9.67 -10.53 1.19
C LEU A 235 -10.98 -11.19 1.60
N LEU A 236 -12.06 -10.41 1.58
CA LEU A 236 -13.41 -10.75 1.96
C LEU A 236 -14.37 -10.36 0.83
N THR A 237 -15.54 -10.99 0.82
CA THR A 237 -16.77 -10.61 0.14
C THR A 237 -17.77 -10.03 1.14
N ALA A 238 -18.88 -9.47 0.65
CA ALA A 238 -19.93 -8.88 1.49
C ALA A 238 -20.52 -9.86 2.53
N ASP A 239 -20.56 -11.16 2.21
CA ASP A 239 -21.16 -12.20 3.06
C ASP A 239 -20.13 -12.97 3.91
N SER A 240 -18.84 -12.73 3.65
CA SER A 240 -17.75 -13.49 4.28
C SER A 240 -17.10 -12.80 5.49
N GLY A 241 -17.59 -11.64 5.91
CA GLY A 241 -17.05 -10.89 7.04
C GLY A 241 -17.02 -9.37 6.89
N TYR A 242 -16.20 -8.73 7.73
CA TYR A 242 -15.96 -7.29 7.74
C TYR A 242 -14.49 -6.98 8.05
N TYR A 243 -14.05 -5.74 7.80
CA TYR A 243 -12.72 -5.28 8.21
C TYR A 243 -12.83 -4.30 9.39
N VAL A 244 -11.85 -4.33 10.27
CA VAL A 244 -11.61 -3.29 11.28
C VAL A 244 -10.27 -2.64 10.97
N LEU A 245 -10.28 -1.33 10.73
CA LEU A 245 -9.08 -0.52 10.66
C LEU A 245 -8.81 0.11 12.02
N GLU A 246 -7.58 -0.03 12.50
CA GLU A 246 -7.07 0.66 13.68
C GLU A 246 -5.97 1.63 13.27
N LEU A 247 -5.99 2.83 13.84
CA LEU A 247 -5.01 3.87 13.60
C LEU A 247 -4.50 4.39 14.94
N VAL A 248 -3.18 4.32 15.15
CA VAL A 248 -2.51 4.74 16.38
C VAL A 248 -1.36 5.69 16.03
N PRO A 249 -1.30 6.91 16.60
CA PRO A 249 -0.11 7.76 16.52
C PRO A 249 1.05 7.12 17.28
N SER A 250 2.23 7.02 16.65
CA SER A 250 3.41 6.35 17.22
C SER A 250 4.03 7.12 18.39
N ASP A 251 3.75 8.42 18.48
CA ASP A 251 4.36 9.35 19.44
C ASP A 251 3.61 9.48 20.77
N LYS A 252 2.40 8.91 20.89
CA LYS A 252 1.51 9.17 22.03
C LYS A 252 0.83 7.90 22.54
N LEU A 253 0.55 7.89 23.85
CA LEU A 253 -0.59 7.18 24.49
C LEU A 253 -1.93 7.80 24.01
N ALA A 254 -2.09 7.99 22.71
CA ALA A 254 -3.28 8.56 22.11
C ALA A 254 -4.34 7.46 21.94
N ALA A 255 -5.60 7.87 21.90
CA ALA A 255 -6.71 6.97 21.67
C ALA A 255 -6.63 6.33 20.27
N THR A 256 -6.66 5.00 20.21
CA THR A 256 -6.79 4.24 18.98
C THR A 256 -8.07 4.68 18.26
N ARG A 257 -7.93 5.20 17.04
CA ARG A 257 -9.07 5.41 16.14
C ARG A 257 -9.41 4.09 15.48
N ARG A 258 -10.67 3.68 15.55
CA ARG A 258 -11.17 2.44 14.95
C ARG A 258 -12.26 2.74 13.92
N GLN A 259 -12.23 2.04 12.80
CA GLN A 259 -13.26 2.10 11.77
C GLN A 259 -13.62 0.70 11.29
N GLN A 260 -14.91 0.38 11.27
CA GLN A 260 -15.42 -0.87 10.68
C GLN A 260 -15.87 -0.64 9.24
N LEU A 261 -15.57 -1.59 8.36
CA LEU A 261 -15.89 -1.56 6.93
C LEU A 261 -16.49 -2.89 6.48
N PRO A 262 -17.37 -2.89 5.46
CA PRO A 262 -17.92 -4.13 4.92
C PRO A 262 -16.83 -4.98 4.24
N GLY A 263 -17.02 -6.30 4.18
CA GLY A 263 -16.02 -7.23 3.61
C GLY A 263 -15.68 -6.99 2.14
N ASN A 264 -16.55 -6.33 1.37
CA ASN A 264 -16.25 -5.95 -0.02
C ASN A 264 -15.45 -4.65 -0.16
N ALA A 265 -15.11 -3.96 0.94
CA ALA A 265 -14.29 -2.75 0.89
C ALA A 265 -12.82 -3.08 0.59
N THR A 266 -12.20 -2.27 -0.28
CA THR A 266 -10.78 -2.40 -0.68
C THR A 266 -9.98 -1.12 -0.49
N SER A 267 -10.61 -0.06 0.04
CA SER A 267 -9.94 1.21 0.32
C SER A 267 -10.63 2.00 1.43
N TRP A 268 -9.87 2.89 2.07
CA TRP A 268 -10.35 3.83 3.08
C TRP A 268 -9.50 5.09 3.09
N ILE A 269 -10.05 6.21 3.55
CA ILE A 269 -9.31 7.47 3.68
C ILE A 269 -9.39 7.93 5.12
N TRP A 270 -8.23 8.11 5.75
CA TRP A 270 -8.15 8.78 7.05
C TRP A 270 -7.99 10.28 6.83
N THR A 271 -8.81 11.08 7.52
CA THR A 271 -8.77 12.54 7.54
C THR A 271 -8.59 13.06 8.96
N ASP A 272 -8.36 14.37 9.09
CA ASP A 272 -8.24 15.07 10.37
C ASP A 272 -7.14 14.47 11.26
N LEU A 273 -6.03 14.09 10.62
CA LEU A 273 -4.81 13.64 11.27
C LEU A 273 -3.89 14.82 11.55
N ASN A 274 -2.99 14.64 12.52
CA ASN A 274 -1.97 15.63 12.80
C ASN A 274 -0.90 15.60 11.70
N PRO A 275 -0.37 16.77 11.31
CA PRO A 275 0.76 16.85 10.38
C PRO A 275 2.05 16.33 11.02
N ASP A 276 2.99 15.91 10.17
CA ASP A 276 4.31 15.42 10.55
C ASP A 276 4.32 14.34 11.64
N THR A 277 3.31 13.47 11.64
CA THR A 277 3.12 12.46 12.70
C THR A 277 3.22 11.06 12.08
N ASP A 278 4.00 10.19 12.71
CA ASP A 278 4.10 8.77 12.33
C ASP A 278 2.89 8.01 12.87
N TYR A 279 2.15 7.34 12.00
CA TYR A 279 0.99 6.52 12.33
C TYR A 279 1.25 5.04 12.05
N GLU A 280 0.89 4.19 13.00
CA GLU A 280 0.73 2.75 12.80
C GLU A 280 -0.73 2.44 12.47
N VAL A 281 -0.94 1.78 11.34
CA VAL A 281 -2.24 1.34 10.88
C VAL A 281 -2.29 -0.18 10.91
N ALA A 282 -3.35 -0.75 11.46
CA ALA A 282 -3.67 -2.17 11.36
C ALA A 282 -4.99 -2.36 10.58
N LEU A 283 -5.02 -3.31 9.65
CA LEU A 283 -6.21 -3.83 8.99
C LEU A 283 -6.47 -5.23 9.53
N LEU A 284 -7.53 -5.40 10.31
CA LEU A 284 -7.96 -6.67 10.90
C LEU A 284 -9.16 -7.20 10.11
N PRO A 285 -8.95 -8.20 9.24
CA PRO A 285 -10.04 -8.89 8.56
C PRO A 285 -10.73 -9.89 9.51
N GLU A 286 -12.01 -9.67 9.79
CA GLU A 286 -12.87 -10.56 10.57
C GLU A 286 -13.73 -11.39 9.62
N SER A 287 -13.34 -12.63 9.37
CA SER A 287 -14.07 -13.54 8.48
C SER A 287 -14.86 -14.59 9.25
N ASN A 288 -16.03 -14.96 8.73
CA ASN A 288 -16.79 -16.13 9.17
C ASN A 288 -16.45 -17.41 8.38
N VAL A 289 -15.57 -17.34 7.37
CA VAL A 289 -15.26 -18.48 6.48
C VAL A 289 -13.81 -18.97 6.62
N ARG A 290 -12.86 -18.06 6.88
CA ARG A 290 -11.43 -18.41 6.99
C ARG A 290 -10.67 -17.44 7.88
N LEU A 291 -9.70 -17.91 8.66
CA LEU A 291 -8.84 -17.00 9.41
C LEU A 291 -7.97 -16.17 8.46
N LEU A 292 -7.95 -14.86 8.65
CA LEU A 292 -7.11 -13.93 7.90
C LEU A 292 -6.25 -13.13 8.87
N ARG A 293 -4.97 -12.93 8.53
CA ARG A 293 -4.04 -12.23 9.42
C ARG A 293 -4.20 -10.71 9.33
N PRO A 294 -4.09 -9.99 10.46
CA PRO A 294 -3.99 -8.54 10.43
C PRO A 294 -2.79 -8.05 9.62
N GLN A 295 -3.01 -7.01 8.81
CA GLN A 295 -1.95 -6.36 8.03
C GLN A 295 -1.61 -5.02 8.65
N HIS A 296 -0.34 -4.64 8.62
CA HIS A 296 0.12 -3.39 9.23
C HIS A 296 0.85 -2.52 8.22
N VAL A 297 0.69 -1.21 8.33
CA VAL A 297 1.50 -0.24 7.58
C VAL A 297 1.84 0.95 8.47
N ARG A 298 3.08 1.43 8.36
CA ARG A 298 3.53 2.69 8.95
C ARG A 298 3.44 3.80 7.92
N VAL A 299 2.84 4.92 8.31
CA VAL A 299 2.64 6.08 7.42
C VAL A 299 2.94 7.35 8.19
N ARG A 300 3.82 8.19 7.66
CA ARG A 300 4.06 9.54 8.19
C ARG A 300 3.23 10.55 7.41
N THR A 301 2.37 11.31 8.07
CA THR A 301 1.69 12.44 7.43
C THR A 301 2.71 13.50 7.03
N LEU A 302 2.42 14.26 5.97
CA LEU A 302 3.31 15.34 5.54
C LEU A 302 3.29 16.48 6.58
N GLN A 303 4.29 17.35 6.56
CA GLN A 303 4.22 18.60 7.33
C GLN A 303 3.13 19.52 6.75
N GLU A 304 2.56 20.37 7.59
CA GLU A 304 1.50 21.29 7.19
C GLU A 304 2.02 22.40 6.26
N GLU A 305 1.36 22.58 5.11
CA GLU A 305 1.60 23.68 4.17
C GLU A 305 0.60 24.82 4.44
N ALA A 306 1.07 25.88 5.10
CA ALA A 306 0.27 27.08 5.37
C ALA A 306 0.37 28.07 4.19
N GLY A 307 -0.77 28.56 3.70
CA GLY A 307 -0.81 29.59 2.66
C GLY A 307 -0.41 30.98 3.19
N PRO A 308 -0.37 32.02 2.33
CA PRO A 308 -0.11 33.38 2.78
C PRO A 308 -1.24 33.85 3.71
N GLU A 309 -0.92 34.23 4.95
CA GLU A 309 -1.92 34.53 5.99
C GLU A 309 -2.48 35.95 5.94
N CYS A 310 -1.73 36.92 5.42
CA CYS A 310 -2.12 38.31 5.41
C CYS A 310 -1.62 39.00 4.15
N ILE A 311 -2.49 39.80 3.49
CA ILE A 311 -2.12 40.68 2.39
C ILE A 311 -2.22 42.13 2.87
N ILE A 312 -1.11 42.86 2.76
CA ILE A 312 -1.00 44.27 3.08
C ILE A 312 -0.82 45.04 1.78
N ILE A 313 -1.71 46.01 1.54
CA ILE A 313 -1.63 46.92 0.39
C ILE A 313 -1.07 48.26 0.87
N SER A 314 0.02 48.72 0.27
CA SER A 314 0.70 49.97 0.63
C SER A 314 1.11 50.77 -0.61
N HIS A 315 1.60 52.00 -0.39
CA HIS A 315 2.13 52.86 -1.45
C HIS A 315 1.19 53.03 -2.66
N THR A 316 -0.08 53.32 -2.38
CA THR A 316 -1.12 53.52 -3.40
C THR A 316 -0.90 54.83 -4.15
N ARG A 317 -0.56 54.74 -5.43
CA ARG A 317 -0.45 55.87 -6.37
C ARG A 317 -1.55 55.78 -7.42
N PRO A 318 -1.75 56.81 -8.25
CA PRO A 318 -2.76 56.76 -9.31
C PRO A 318 -2.58 55.61 -10.30
N ARG A 319 -1.33 55.15 -10.53
CA ARG A 319 -1.03 54.07 -11.50
C ARG A 319 -0.21 52.91 -10.95
N SER A 320 -0.01 52.85 -9.63
CA SER A 320 0.77 51.78 -9.01
C SER A 320 0.33 51.47 -7.59
N LEU A 321 0.52 50.24 -7.14
CA LEU A 321 0.33 49.81 -5.76
C LEU A 321 1.38 48.77 -5.36
N ARG A 322 1.77 48.75 -4.09
CA ARG A 322 2.65 47.73 -3.53
C ARG A 322 1.82 46.72 -2.75
N ILE A 323 2.07 45.45 -3.01
CA ILE A 323 1.43 44.32 -2.33
C ILE A 323 2.53 43.60 -1.56
N SER A 324 2.31 43.35 -0.28
CA SER A 324 3.17 42.53 0.58
C SER A 324 2.35 41.51 1.32
N TRP A 325 2.90 40.34 1.61
CA TRP A 325 2.21 39.27 2.32
C TRP A 325 3.08 38.59 3.37
N ALA A 326 2.43 37.94 4.34
CA ALA A 326 3.11 37.00 5.24
C ALA A 326 3.59 35.78 4.43
N PRO A 327 4.85 35.33 4.59
CA PRO A 327 5.36 34.15 3.91
C PRO A 327 4.51 32.91 4.20
N ALA A 328 4.49 31.99 3.24
CA ALA A 328 3.87 30.68 3.40
C ALA A 328 4.86 29.78 4.17
N LEU A 329 4.37 29.00 5.13
CA LEU A 329 5.18 28.08 5.94
C LEU A 329 5.07 26.66 5.38
N GLY A 330 6.18 25.95 5.28
CA GLY A 330 6.27 24.55 4.83
C GLY A 330 7.72 24.11 4.53
N PRO A 331 8.05 22.81 4.65
CA PRO A 331 9.41 22.30 4.46
C PRO A 331 9.90 22.36 3.01
N ASP A 332 8.99 22.20 2.05
CA ASP A 332 9.26 22.39 0.65
C ASP A 332 9.08 23.87 0.33
N SER A 333 10.17 24.63 0.47
CA SER A 333 10.28 26.03 0.05
C SER A 333 9.39 26.30 -1.16
N THR A 334 8.43 27.22 -1.03
CA THR A 334 7.52 27.62 -2.11
C THR A 334 8.29 27.72 -3.43
N LEU A 335 7.72 27.23 -4.54
CA LEU A 335 8.33 27.43 -5.86
C LEU A 335 8.25 28.90 -6.28
N GLY A 336 7.33 29.66 -5.68
CA GLY A 336 7.12 31.08 -5.88
C GLY A 336 5.69 31.48 -5.48
N TYR A 337 5.38 32.76 -5.66
CA TYR A 337 4.02 33.30 -5.53
C TYR A 337 3.52 33.77 -6.89
N HIS A 338 2.24 33.55 -7.18
CA HIS A 338 1.58 34.21 -8.30
C HIS A 338 0.53 35.18 -7.79
N ILE A 339 0.60 36.42 -8.29
CA ILE A 339 -0.32 37.49 -7.93
C ILE A 339 -1.22 37.74 -9.12
N GLN A 340 -2.53 37.66 -8.91
CA GLN A 340 -3.54 38.05 -9.88
C GLN A 340 -4.23 39.32 -9.41
N LEU A 341 -4.32 40.30 -10.30
CA LEU A 341 -4.96 41.59 -10.03
C LEU A 341 -5.98 41.90 -11.12
N GLY A 342 -7.23 42.15 -10.73
CA GLY A 342 -8.32 42.45 -11.67
C GLY A 342 -9.24 43.57 -11.20
N PRO A 343 -9.71 44.48 -12.07
CA PRO A 343 -10.74 45.46 -11.71
C PRO A 343 -12.03 44.75 -11.29
N LEU A 344 -12.63 45.16 -10.17
CA LEU A 344 -13.89 44.57 -9.70
C LEU A 344 -15.08 44.79 -10.66
N ARG A 345 -15.03 45.84 -11.48
CA ARG A 345 -16.08 46.18 -12.46
C ARG A 345 -15.93 45.47 -13.82
N GLY A 346 -15.07 44.46 -13.89
CA GLY A 346 -14.75 43.75 -15.13
C GLY A 346 -13.65 44.45 -15.94
N GLY A 347 -12.66 43.69 -16.39
CA GLY A 347 -11.50 44.18 -17.12
C GLY A 347 -10.42 43.11 -17.28
N SER A 348 -9.27 43.49 -17.85
CA SER A 348 -8.14 42.57 -18.04
C SER A 348 -7.48 42.20 -16.70
N LEU A 349 -7.20 40.91 -16.50
CA LEU A 349 -6.46 40.40 -15.35
C LEU A 349 -4.96 40.54 -15.59
N GLN A 350 -4.26 41.21 -14.68
CA GLN A 350 -2.81 41.27 -14.65
C GLN A 350 -2.28 40.14 -13.76
N ARG A 351 -1.36 39.33 -14.27
CA ARG A 351 -0.68 38.27 -13.51
C ARG A 351 0.80 38.63 -13.34
N VAL A 352 1.32 38.47 -12.13
CA VAL A 352 2.73 38.69 -11.79
C VAL A 352 3.25 37.47 -11.04
N GLU A 353 4.34 36.89 -11.53
CA GLU A 353 5.05 35.82 -10.84
C GLU A 353 6.17 36.42 -9.97
N VAL A 354 6.27 35.94 -8.74
CA VAL A 354 7.25 36.40 -7.75
C VAL A 354 8.10 35.19 -7.32
N PRO A 355 9.43 35.26 -7.51
CA PRO A 355 10.34 34.19 -7.13
C PRO A 355 10.28 33.84 -5.64
N PRO A 356 10.74 32.65 -5.25
CA PRO A 356 10.84 32.28 -3.84
C PRO A 356 11.79 33.23 -3.09
N GLY A 357 11.54 33.42 -1.80
CA GLY A 357 12.30 34.35 -0.94
C GLY A 357 11.87 35.81 -1.00
N HIS A 358 10.94 36.18 -1.90
CA HIS A 358 10.35 37.52 -1.95
C HIS A 358 8.91 37.51 -1.42
N ASN A 359 8.58 38.48 -0.56
CA ASN A 359 7.26 38.61 0.08
C ASN A 359 6.53 39.91 -0.30
N SER A 360 7.02 40.62 -1.32
CA SER A 360 6.38 41.82 -1.82
C SER A 360 6.63 42.05 -3.31
N THR A 361 5.69 42.71 -3.98
CA THR A 361 5.83 43.17 -5.37
C THR A 361 5.13 44.51 -5.57
N THR A 362 5.52 45.25 -6.60
CA THR A 362 4.89 46.52 -6.98
C THR A 362 4.29 46.39 -8.38
N ILE A 363 2.98 46.57 -8.46
CA ILE A 363 2.24 46.50 -9.71
C ILE A 363 2.10 47.91 -10.26
N GLN A 364 2.41 48.08 -11.54
CA GLN A 364 2.34 49.33 -12.29
C GLN A 364 1.37 49.19 -13.47
N GLY A 365 0.99 50.33 -14.05
CA GLY A 365 0.09 50.37 -15.22
C GLY A 365 -1.39 50.31 -14.85
N LEU A 366 -1.73 50.67 -13.61
CA LEU A 366 -3.11 50.64 -13.12
C LEU A 366 -3.89 51.90 -13.49
N THR A 367 -5.20 51.77 -13.55
CA THR A 367 -6.13 52.86 -13.80
C THR A 367 -6.36 53.63 -12.49
N PRO A 368 -6.23 54.98 -12.48
CA PRO A 368 -6.53 55.80 -11.31
C PRO A 368 -7.98 55.63 -10.83
N GLY A 369 -8.20 55.76 -9.52
CA GLY A 369 -9.53 55.70 -8.90
C GLY A 369 -10.29 54.37 -9.10
N THR A 370 -9.60 53.26 -9.38
CA THR A 370 -10.21 51.96 -9.67
C THR A 370 -9.97 50.98 -8.51
N THR A 371 -11.01 50.22 -8.14
CA THR A 371 -10.90 49.15 -7.15
C THR A 371 -10.56 47.82 -7.83
N TYR A 372 -9.50 47.20 -7.36
CA TYR A 372 -8.98 45.92 -7.81
C TYR A 372 -9.18 44.84 -6.75
N LEU A 373 -9.39 43.59 -7.19
CA LEU A 373 -9.24 42.39 -6.38
C LEU A 373 -7.82 41.85 -6.59
N VAL A 374 -7.06 41.78 -5.51
CA VAL A 374 -5.73 41.17 -5.44
C VAL A 374 -5.91 39.74 -4.94
N THR A 375 -5.36 38.76 -5.63
CA THR A 375 -5.24 37.38 -5.14
C THR A 375 -3.77 36.99 -5.15
N VAL A 376 -3.23 36.65 -3.98
CA VAL A 376 -1.86 36.14 -3.83
C VAL A 376 -1.96 34.64 -3.59
N THR A 377 -1.33 33.86 -4.43
CA THR A 377 -1.34 32.39 -4.34
C THR A 377 0.07 31.86 -4.23
N ALA A 378 0.32 31.06 -3.19
CA ALA A 378 1.57 30.33 -3.02
C ALA A 378 1.50 29.02 -3.82
N ALA A 379 2.51 28.76 -4.66
CA ALA A 379 2.69 27.49 -5.35
C ALA A 379 3.77 26.67 -4.62
N PHE A 380 3.42 25.45 -4.24
CA PHE A 380 4.32 24.54 -3.52
C PHE A 380 4.96 23.54 -4.50
N ARG A 381 6.12 22.98 -4.12
CA ARG A 381 6.80 21.95 -4.92
C ARG A 381 5.96 20.68 -5.09
N SER A 382 5.02 20.46 -4.17
CA SER A 382 3.98 19.44 -4.23
C SER A 382 2.96 19.64 -5.37
N GLY A 383 3.00 20.78 -6.08
CA GLY A 383 2.04 21.14 -7.14
C GLY A 383 0.71 21.70 -6.62
N ARG A 384 0.58 21.85 -5.29
CA ARG A 384 -0.59 22.45 -4.64
C ARG A 384 -0.47 23.97 -4.63
N GLU A 385 -1.62 24.64 -4.56
CA GLU A 385 -1.72 26.10 -4.52
C GLU A 385 -2.61 26.54 -3.34
N ARG A 386 -2.19 27.56 -2.59
CA ARG A 386 -3.04 28.20 -1.56
C ARG A 386 -3.12 29.70 -1.80
N ALA A 387 -4.34 30.21 -1.89
CA ALA A 387 -4.63 31.59 -2.26
C ALA A 387 -5.26 32.39 -1.11
N LEU A 388 -4.92 33.66 -1.04
CA LEU A 388 -5.60 34.66 -0.23
C LEU A 388 -5.97 35.86 -1.12
N SER A 389 -7.12 36.48 -0.88
CA SER A 389 -7.57 37.64 -1.66
C SER A 389 -7.81 38.88 -0.78
N ALA A 390 -7.53 40.06 -1.33
CA ALA A 390 -7.75 41.35 -0.69
C ALA A 390 -8.22 42.40 -1.72
N LYS A 391 -8.97 43.41 -1.28
CA LYS A 391 -9.40 44.53 -2.14
C LYS A 391 -8.40 45.67 -2.06
N ALA A 392 -8.03 46.24 -3.20
CA ALA A 392 -7.12 47.38 -3.31
C ALA A 392 -7.76 48.53 -4.10
N CYS A 393 -7.51 49.78 -3.72
CA CYS A 393 -7.95 50.97 -4.48
C CYS A 393 -6.74 51.81 -4.90
N THR A 394 -6.69 52.22 -6.17
CA THR A 394 -5.72 53.20 -6.65
C THR A 394 -6.17 54.63 -6.31
N ALA A 395 -5.21 55.53 -6.09
CA ALA A 395 -5.52 56.93 -5.79
C ALA A 395 -6.15 57.64 -7.02
N SER A 396 -6.95 58.67 -6.79
CA SER A 396 -7.44 59.54 -7.87
C SER A 396 -6.29 60.39 -8.44
N GLY A 397 -6.31 60.64 -9.75
CA GLY A 397 -5.20 61.25 -10.50
C GLY A 397 -5.00 62.76 -10.32
N GLU A 398 -5.76 63.43 -9.44
CA GLU A 398 -5.70 64.89 -9.32
C GLU A 398 -4.79 65.33 -8.18
N ARG A 399 -3.63 65.89 -8.54
CA ARG A 399 -2.94 66.85 -7.67
C ARG A 399 -3.51 68.23 -7.96
N THR A 400 -4.48 68.68 -7.17
CA THR A 400 -4.83 70.09 -7.10
C THR A 400 -3.64 70.83 -6.49
N ARG A 401 -2.83 71.50 -7.32
CA ARG A 401 -1.94 72.56 -6.83
C ARG A 401 -2.83 73.69 -6.35
N VAL A 402 -3.02 73.79 -5.04
CA VAL A 402 -3.60 74.98 -4.41
C VAL A 402 -2.55 76.10 -4.54
N PRO A 403 -2.85 77.27 -5.13
CA PRO A 403 -1.96 78.42 -5.06
C PRO A 403 -1.81 78.82 -3.59
N GLN A 404 -0.58 79.07 -3.15
CA GLN A 404 -0.30 79.57 -1.80
C GLN A 404 -1.12 80.84 -1.53
N SER A 405 -2.03 80.77 -0.56
CA SER A 405 -2.70 81.95 -0.03
C SER A 405 -1.67 82.81 0.69
N VAL A 406 -1.48 84.04 0.20
CA VAL A 406 -0.73 85.09 0.89
C VAL A 406 -1.30 85.29 2.29
N ARG A 407 -0.44 85.22 3.31
CA ARG A 407 -0.78 85.49 4.73
C ARG A 407 -1.25 86.94 4.90
N PRO A 408 -2.30 87.21 5.70
CA PRO A 408 -2.50 88.54 6.28
C PRO A 408 -1.48 88.76 7.39
N GLU A 409 -0.78 89.89 7.31
CA GLU A 409 0.18 90.38 8.30
C GLU A 409 -0.56 90.81 9.58
N ALA A 410 -0.31 90.10 10.68
CA ALA A 410 -0.81 90.49 12.01
C ALA A 410 0.15 91.51 12.63
N ARG A 411 -0.34 92.73 12.89
CA ARG A 411 0.35 93.73 13.72
C ARG A 411 0.21 93.38 15.21
N PRO A 412 1.25 93.60 16.02
CA PRO A 412 1.30 93.17 17.42
C PRO A 412 0.52 94.11 18.36
N PRO A 413 0.23 93.68 19.60
CA PRO A 413 -0.48 94.47 20.58
C PRO A 413 0.49 95.43 21.30
N GLU A 414 0.02 96.62 21.63
CA GLU A 414 0.64 97.48 22.65
C GLU A 414 -0.43 98.03 23.61
N PRO A 415 -0.04 98.30 24.88
CA PRO A 415 -0.91 98.39 26.05
C PRO A 415 -1.79 99.63 26.16
#